data_AF-A0A7V6M2D5-F1
#
_entry.id   AF-A0A7V6M2D5-F1
#
_cell.length_a   1.000
_cell.length_b   1.000
_cell.length_c   1.000
_cell.angle_alpha   90.00
_cell.angle_beta   90.00
_cell.angle_gamma   90.00
#
_symmetry.space_group_name_H-M   'P 1'
#
loop_
_entity.id
_entity.type
_entity.pdbx_description
1 polymer ?
#
loop_
_entity_poly.entity_id
_entity_poly.type
_entity_poly.pdbx_seq_one_letter_code
_entity_poly.pdbx_strand_id
1 'polypeptide(L)'
;MSINLYQEKIRDLRFAYIDRKKQRKADLFIGLWLELKISVVQSQSMRSIINQEKQLNNFFSKQEIITLLEENKQEAQKALYAEILDSALLYQSACLEDRHYGSKFFNLIRLKDDEIAYKAAKEVYNDIISALLGMNDYTWRNYMITALHVAYQEVFNKNALKPEIMFDKDDPQLLDKFTQIINNTLKNEGAE
;
A
#
# COMPACT_ATOMS: atom_id res chain seq x y z
N MET A 1 7.87 20.35 12.39
CA MET A 1 8.67 19.36 11.64
C MET A 1 8.94 19.96 10.27
N SER A 2 10.19 20.24 9.92
CA SER A 2 10.55 20.66 8.56
C SER A 2 10.31 19.45 7.64
N ILE A 3 9.47 19.60 6.63
CA ILE A 3 9.31 18.56 5.61
C ILE A 3 10.67 18.42 4.92
N ASN A 4 11.14 17.17 4.78
CA ASN A 4 12.37 16.86 4.08
C ASN A 4 12.22 17.24 2.59
N LEU A 5 13.21 17.91 2.00
CA LEU A 5 13.22 18.25 0.58
C LEU A 5 12.90 17.04 -0.33
N TYR A 6 13.41 15.85 0.00
CA TYR A 6 13.12 14.63 -0.76
C TYR A 6 11.65 14.24 -0.67
N GLN A 7 11.03 14.43 0.50
CA GLN A 7 9.60 14.16 0.68
C GLN A 7 8.75 15.14 -0.13
N GLU A 8 9.10 16.44 -0.16
CA GLU A 8 8.41 17.41 -1.02
C GLU A 8 8.49 17.02 -2.51
N LYS A 9 9.68 16.63 -2.99
CA LYS A 9 9.88 16.20 -4.38
C LYS A 9 9.06 14.93 -4.70
N ILE A 10 9.01 13.94 -3.81
CA ILE A 10 8.20 12.72 -4.02
C ILE A 10 6.70 13.05 -3.94
N ARG A 11 6.31 13.94 -3.03
CA ARG A 11 4.93 14.43 -2.92
C ARG A 11 4.47 15.13 -4.20
N ASP A 12 5.34 15.88 -4.86
CA ASP A 12 5.02 16.48 -6.17
C ASP A 12 4.81 15.43 -7.27
N LEU A 13 5.54 14.31 -7.23
CA LEU A 13 5.33 13.18 -8.14
C LEU A 13 4.01 12.46 -7.86
N ARG A 14 3.63 12.36 -6.59
CA ARG A 14 2.36 11.79 -6.14
C ARG A 14 1.18 12.65 -6.57
N PHE A 15 1.24 13.96 -6.36
CA PHE A 15 0.17 14.90 -6.71
C PHE A 15 0.41 15.55 -8.07
N ALA A 16 0.14 14.79 -9.14
CA ALA A 16 0.36 15.22 -10.52
C ALA A 16 -0.93 15.77 -11.18
N TYR A 17 -0.76 16.67 -12.14
CA TYR A 17 -1.86 17.14 -12.98
C TYR A 17 -2.33 16.04 -13.94
N ILE A 18 -3.63 15.75 -13.93
CA ILE A 18 -4.24 14.70 -14.76
C ILE A 18 -4.92 15.23 -16.02
N ASP A 19 -5.16 16.55 -16.09
CA ASP A 19 -5.73 17.19 -17.26
C ASP A 19 -4.69 18.04 -18.00
N ARG A 20 -4.88 18.17 -19.32
CA ARG A 20 -3.98 18.94 -20.20
C ARG A 20 -3.92 20.43 -19.84
N LYS A 21 -4.96 20.96 -19.20
CA LYS A 21 -5.07 22.38 -18.81
C LYS A 21 -4.45 22.65 -17.43
N LYS A 22 -3.91 21.63 -16.76
CA LYS A 22 -3.34 21.67 -15.40
C LYS A 22 -4.29 22.31 -14.38
N GLN A 23 -5.59 22.00 -14.45
CA GLN A 23 -6.60 22.55 -13.54
C GLN A 23 -6.83 21.67 -12.31
N ARG A 24 -6.56 20.36 -12.43
CA ARG A 24 -6.80 19.38 -11.38
C ARG A 24 -5.58 18.48 -11.18
N LYS A 25 -5.13 18.39 -9.94
CA LYS A 25 -4.19 17.37 -9.47
C LYS A 25 -4.96 16.13 -9.00
N ALA A 26 -4.38 14.95 -9.18
CA ALA A 26 -4.84 13.71 -8.58
C ALA A 26 -3.73 13.10 -7.72
N ASP A 27 -4.13 12.34 -6.72
CA ASP A 27 -3.21 11.49 -5.96
C ASP A 27 -2.95 10.20 -6.75
N LEU A 28 -1.79 10.15 -7.39
CA LEU A 28 -1.40 8.99 -8.20
C LEU A 28 -1.14 7.75 -7.35
N PHE A 29 -0.71 7.90 -6.09
CA PHE A 29 -0.45 6.75 -5.22
C PHE A 29 -1.77 6.08 -4.82
N ILE A 30 -2.82 6.85 -4.52
CA ILE A 30 -4.18 6.32 -4.36
C ILE A 30 -4.64 5.61 -5.64
N GLY A 31 -4.31 6.16 -6.82
CA GLY A 31 -4.55 5.50 -8.10
C GLY A 31 -3.91 4.11 -8.17
N LEU A 32 -2.65 3.97 -7.77
CA LEU A 32 -1.95 2.68 -7.74
C LEU A 32 -2.62 1.67 -6.81
N TRP A 33 -3.07 2.09 -5.62
CA TRP A 33 -3.78 1.21 -4.69
C TRP A 33 -5.09 0.70 -5.28
N LEU A 34 -5.87 1.58 -5.90
CA LEU A 34 -7.15 1.24 -6.52
C LEU A 34 -6.96 0.31 -7.72
N GLU A 35 -5.99 0.60 -8.59
CA GLU A 35 -5.68 -0.24 -9.75
C GLU A 35 -5.24 -1.64 -9.30
N LEU A 36 -4.34 -1.73 -8.33
CA LEU A 36 -3.88 -2.99 -7.76
C LEU A 36 -5.04 -3.78 -7.15
N LYS A 37 -5.86 -3.15 -6.30
CA LYS A 37 -7.04 -3.76 -5.68
C LYS A 37 -7.99 -4.31 -6.74
N ILE A 38 -8.38 -3.48 -7.71
CA ILE A 38 -9.32 -3.87 -8.77
C ILE A 38 -8.77 -5.07 -9.54
N SER A 39 -7.49 -5.02 -9.94
CA SER A 39 -6.88 -6.10 -10.72
C SER A 39 -6.82 -7.41 -9.94
N VAL A 40 -6.45 -7.37 -8.66
CA VAL A 40 -6.31 -8.56 -7.83
C VAL A 40 -7.68 -9.17 -7.48
N VAL A 41 -8.69 -8.33 -7.19
CA VAL A 41 -10.05 -8.80 -6.93
C VAL A 41 -10.70 -9.40 -8.19
N GLN A 42 -10.40 -8.86 -9.37
CA GLN A 42 -10.92 -9.40 -10.63
C GLN A 42 -10.20 -10.67 -11.09
N SER A 43 -8.89 -10.77 -10.85
CA SER A 43 -8.10 -11.94 -11.23
C SER A 43 -6.82 -12.05 -10.40
N GLN A 44 -6.76 -13.08 -9.56
CA GLN A 44 -5.53 -13.49 -8.86
C GLN A 44 -4.62 -14.38 -9.73
N SER A 45 -4.80 -14.38 -11.05
CA SER A 45 -3.94 -15.16 -11.94
C SER A 45 -2.52 -14.60 -11.97
N MET A 46 -1.53 -15.48 -12.13
CA MET A 46 -0.12 -15.08 -12.25
C MET A 46 0.10 -14.03 -13.36
N ARG A 47 -0.64 -14.13 -14.47
CA ARG A 47 -0.59 -13.14 -15.56
C ARG A 47 -1.06 -11.75 -15.12
N SER A 48 -2.11 -11.68 -14.29
CA SER A 48 -2.60 -10.43 -13.70
C SER A 48 -1.53 -9.80 -12.80
N ILE A 49 -0.91 -10.62 -11.93
CA ILE A 49 0.17 -10.18 -11.03
C ILE A 49 1.36 -9.62 -11.82
N ILE A 50 1.83 -10.32 -12.85
CA ILE A 50 2.94 -9.86 -13.71
C ILE A 50 2.59 -8.54 -14.41
N ASN A 51 1.35 -8.36 -14.86
CA ASN A 51 0.93 -7.11 -15.49
C ASN A 51 0.91 -5.95 -14.49
N GLN A 52 0.42 -6.18 -13.27
CA GLN A 52 0.42 -5.18 -12.20
C GLN A 52 1.85 -4.82 -11.77
N GLU A 53 2.72 -5.82 -11.64
CA GLU A 53 4.14 -5.62 -11.36
C GLU A 53 4.80 -4.70 -12.40
N LYS A 54 4.52 -4.91 -13.70
CA LYS A 54 5.01 -4.01 -14.77
C LYS A 54 4.50 -2.57 -14.61
N GLN A 55 3.22 -2.38 -14.27
CA GLN A 55 2.64 -1.06 -14.09
C GLN A 55 3.27 -0.33 -12.89
N LEU A 56 3.38 -1.01 -11.74
CA LEU A 56 4.03 -0.48 -10.55
C LEU A 56 5.50 -0.17 -10.82
N ASN A 57 6.23 -1.09 -11.48
CA ASN A 57 7.62 -0.87 -11.82
C ASN A 57 7.81 0.31 -12.78
N ASN A 58 6.92 0.48 -13.78
CA ASN A 58 6.96 1.64 -14.66
C ASN A 58 6.75 2.96 -13.90
N PHE A 59 5.91 2.95 -12.86
CA PHE A 59 5.70 4.13 -12.02
C PHE A 59 6.94 4.42 -11.15
N PHE A 60 7.43 3.42 -10.42
CA PHE A 60 8.56 3.60 -9.49
C PHE A 60 9.93 3.71 -10.18
N SER A 61 10.01 3.39 -11.47
CA SER A 61 11.21 3.57 -12.31
C SER A 61 11.18 4.85 -13.15
N LYS A 62 10.30 5.81 -12.83
CA LYS A 62 10.34 7.15 -13.45
C LYS A 62 11.70 7.80 -13.20
N GLN A 63 12.22 8.50 -14.20
CA GLN A 63 13.54 9.12 -14.14
C GLN A 63 13.68 10.06 -12.94
N GLU A 64 12.62 10.76 -12.58
CA GLU A 64 12.58 11.65 -11.43
C GLU A 64 12.85 10.88 -10.12
N ILE A 65 12.24 9.70 -9.92
CA ILE A 65 12.48 8.87 -8.73
C ILE A 65 13.91 8.33 -8.73
N ILE A 66 14.39 7.88 -9.90
CA ILE A 66 15.76 7.36 -10.05
C ILE A 66 16.78 8.45 -9.68
N THR A 67 16.62 9.66 -10.22
CA THR A 67 17.51 10.77 -9.92
C THR A 67 17.53 11.13 -8.43
N LEU A 68 16.39 11.08 -7.73
CA LEU A 68 16.38 11.29 -6.27
C LEU A 68 17.18 10.23 -5.52
N LEU A 69 17.04 8.96 -5.92
CA LEU A 69 17.76 7.84 -5.34
C LEU A 69 19.28 7.91 -5.63
N GLU A 70 19.67 8.44 -6.78
CA GLU A 70 21.08 8.69 -7.14
C GLU A 70 21.68 9.87 -6.36
N GLU A 71 20.90 10.95 -6.14
CA GLU A 71 21.33 12.13 -5.37
C GLU A 71 21.61 11.79 -3.90
N ASN A 72 20.66 11.11 -3.24
CA ASN A 72 20.83 10.64 -1.87
C ASN A 72 19.89 9.46 -1.61
N LYS A 73 20.43 8.26 -1.79
CA LYS A 73 19.67 7.01 -1.67
C LYS A 73 18.90 6.91 -0.36
N GLN A 74 19.54 7.20 0.78
CA GLN A 74 18.93 6.97 2.09
C GLN A 74 17.76 7.92 2.35
N GLU A 75 17.94 9.22 2.10
CA GLU A 75 16.88 10.21 2.33
C GLU A 75 15.73 10.07 1.33
N ALA A 76 16.04 9.75 0.07
CA ALA A 76 15.03 9.47 -0.96
C ALA A 76 14.22 8.19 -0.66
N GLN A 77 14.87 7.14 -0.13
CA GLN A 77 14.20 5.90 0.29
C GLN A 77 13.22 6.14 1.45
N LYS A 78 13.65 6.87 2.49
CA LYS A 78 12.79 7.27 3.60
C LYS A 78 11.60 8.11 3.15
N ALA A 79 11.87 9.09 2.30
CA ALA A 79 10.83 9.95 1.73
C ALA A 79 9.83 9.15 0.88
N LEU A 80 10.31 8.17 0.10
CA LEU A 80 9.46 7.32 -0.72
C LEU A 80 8.57 6.43 0.15
N TYR A 81 9.15 5.78 1.15
CA TYR A 81 8.39 4.97 2.11
C TYR A 81 7.36 5.83 2.84
N ALA A 82 7.71 7.02 3.31
CA ALA A 82 6.80 7.93 4.00
C ALA A 82 5.58 8.30 3.15
N GLU A 83 5.77 8.64 1.87
CA GLU A 83 4.64 8.97 0.98
C GLU A 83 3.81 7.73 0.61
N ILE A 84 4.42 6.55 0.49
CA ILE A 84 3.69 5.28 0.31
C ILE A 84 2.85 4.99 1.56
N LEU A 85 3.41 5.15 2.76
CA LEU A 85 2.71 4.96 4.03
C LEU A 85 1.55 5.94 4.20
N ASP A 86 1.77 7.24 3.96
CA ASP A 86 0.71 8.26 4.03
C ASP A 86 -0.44 7.91 3.09
N SER A 87 -0.14 7.50 1.85
CA SER A 87 -1.18 7.09 0.89
C SER A 87 -1.92 5.82 1.33
N ALA A 88 -1.25 4.87 1.98
CA ALA A 88 -1.88 3.66 2.51
C ALA A 88 -2.80 3.97 3.70
N LEU A 89 -2.39 4.90 4.58
CA LEU A 89 -3.22 5.41 5.68
C LEU A 89 -4.49 6.07 5.14
N LEU A 90 -4.36 6.92 4.13
CA LEU A 90 -5.50 7.57 3.47
C LEU A 90 -6.42 6.55 2.80
N TYR A 91 -5.87 5.56 2.09
CA TYR A 91 -6.63 4.49 1.46
C TYR A 91 -7.49 3.72 2.49
N GLN A 92 -6.89 3.29 3.60
CA GLN A 92 -7.60 2.50 4.60
C GLN A 92 -8.57 3.33 5.45
N SER A 93 -8.23 4.59 5.75
CA SER A 93 -9.13 5.52 6.42
C SER A 93 -10.38 5.78 5.57
N ALA A 94 -10.20 5.98 4.25
CA ALA A 94 -11.32 6.13 3.33
C ALA A 94 -12.22 4.89 3.29
N CYS A 95 -11.64 3.68 3.33
CA CYS A 95 -12.42 2.44 3.44
C CYS A 95 -13.21 2.37 4.76
N LEU A 96 -12.63 2.77 5.89
CA LEU A 96 -13.29 2.77 7.19
C LEU A 96 -14.46 3.78 7.24
N GLU A 97 -14.28 4.95 6.63
CA GLU A 97 -15.28 6.03 6.62
C GLU A 97 -16.41 5.81 5.58
N ASP A 98 -16.16 5.03 4.53
CA ASP A 98 -17.14 4.75 3.49
C ASP A 98 -18.28 3.84 4.00
N ARG A 99 -19.49 4.41 4.03
CA ARG A 99 -20.72 3.70 4.42
C ARG A 99 -20.99 2.48 3.54
N HIS A 100 -20.65 2.53 2.25
CA HIS A 100 -20.84 1.40 1.34
C HIS A 100 -19.88 0.27 1.69
N TYR A 101 -18.62 0.61 1.97
CA TYR A 101 -17.64 -0.36 2.45
C TYR A 101 -18.05 -1.01 3.78
N GLY A 102 -18.52 -0.22 4.74
CA GLY A 102 -18.94 -0.66 6.06
C GLY A 102 -20.32 -1.32 6.13
N SER A 103 -20.85 -1.88 5.05
CA SER A 103 -22.21 -2.43 5.03
C SER A 103 -22.36 -3.75 4.27
N LYS A 104 -23.44 -4.49 4.58
CA LYS A 104 -23.88 -5.73 3.90
C LYS A 104 -25.33 -5.58 3.44
N PHE A 105 -25.80 -6.51 2.58
CA PHE A 105 -27.16 -6.54 2.02
C PHE A 105 -27.58 -5.21 1.35
N PHE A 106 -26.90 -4.82 0.27
CA PHE A 106 -27.21 -3.58 -0.47
C PHE A 106 -27.24 -2.31 0.41
N ASN A 107 -26.31 -2.21 1.37
CA ASN A 107 -26.19 -1.10 2.32
C ASN A 107 -27.31 -1.00 3.38
N LEU A 108 -28.12 -2.05 3.56
CA LEU A 108 -29.19 -2.06 4.55
C LEU A 108 -28.68 -2.27 5.98
N ILE A 109 -27.59 -3.02 6.16
CA ILE A 109 -27.03 -3.34 7.48
C ILE A 109 -25.61 -2.81 7.57
N ARG A 110 -25.37 -1.90 8.53
CA ARG A 110 -24.02 -1.44 8.90
C ARG A 110 -23.32 -2.54 9.68
N LEU A 111 -22.06 -2.79 9.31
CA LEU A 111 -21.18 -3.71 10.00
C LEU A 111 -20.70 -3.14 11.33
N LYS A 112 -20.44 -4.02 12.28
CA LYS A 112 -19.72 -3.65 13.51
C LYS A 112 -18.25 -3.37 13.19
N ASP A 113 -17.58 -2.60 14.05
CA ASP A 113 -16.20 -2.15 13.81
C ASP A 113 -15.21 -3.33 13.66
N ASP A 114 -15.42 -4.43 14.39
CA ASP A 114 -14.65 -5.68 14.29
C ASP A 114 -14.90 -6.41 12.97
N GLU A 115 -16.14 -6.41 12.46
CA GLU A 115 -16.47 -6.96 11.15
C GLU A 115 -15.87 -6.13 10.00
N ILE A 116 -15.83 -4.79 10.14
CA ILE A 116 -15.17 -3.91 9.17
C ILE A 116 -13.66 -4.17 9.18
N ALA A 117 -13.05 -4.26 10.37
CA ALA A 117 -11.64 -4.58 10.50
C ALA A 117 -11.30 -5.95 9.88
N TYR A 118 -12.12 -6.97 10.12
CA TYR A 118 -11.95 -8.29 9.48
C TYR A 118 -12.04 -8.23 7.96
N LYS A 119 -13.02 -7.48 7.43
CA LYS A 119 -13.17 -7.27 5.99
C LYS A 119 -11.93 -6.59 5.39
N ALA A 120 -11.43 -5.54 6.06
CA ALA A 120 -10.22 -4.84 5.65
C ALA A 120 -8.98 -5.73 5.73
N ALA A 121 -8.86 -6.55 6.77
CA ALA A 121 -7.77 -7.51 6.91
C ALA A 121 -7.73 -8.49 5.73
N LYS A 122 -8.89 -9.04 5.35
CA LYS A 122 -8.96 -9.96 4.21
C LYS A 122 -8.50 -9.29 2.91
N GLU A 123 -8.94 -8.06 2.67
CA GLU A 123 -8.51 -7.30 1.49
C GLU A 123 -7.01 -6.98 1.53
N VAL A 124 -6.49 -6.55 2.67
CA VAL A 124 -5.08 -6.17 2.82
C VAL A 124 -4.16 -7.38 2.72
N TYR A 125 -4.38 -8.41 3.53
CA TYR A 125 -3.47 -9.55 3.65
C TYR A 125 -3.70 -10.58 2.55
N ASN A 126 -4.94 -11.02 2.34
CA ASN A 126 -5.21 -12.16 1.46
C ASN A 126 -5.25 -11.77 0.00
N ASP A 127 -5.69 -10.55 -0.32
CA ASP A 127 -5.73 -10.06 -1.70
C ASP A 127 -4.45 -9.26 -2.03
N ILE A 128 -4.28 -8.07 -1.46
CA ILE A 128 -3.27 -7.12 -1.94
C ILE A 128 -1.84 -7.57 -1.57
N ILE A 129 -1.56 -7.89 -0.29
CA ILE A 129 -0.22 -8.32 0.15
C ILE A 129 0.16 -9.66 -0.47
N SER A 130 -0.75 -10.63 -0.55
CA SER A 130 -0.48 -11.89 -1.28
C SER A 130 -0.07 -11.65 -2.72
N ALA A 131 -0.77 -10.75 -3.44
CA ALA A 131 -0.40 -10.40 -4.81
C ALA A 131 0.97 -9.73 -4.88
N LEU A 132 1.26 -8.80 -3.97
CA LEU A 132 2.58 -8.17 -3.87
C LEU A 132 3.67 -9.20 -3.59
N LEU A 133 3.46 -10.15 -2.67
CA LEU A 133 4.43 -11.21 -2.35
C LEU A 133 4.73 -12.15 -3.52
N GLY A 134 3.81 -12.24 -4.49
CA GLY A 134 3.99 -12.93 -5.77
C GLY A 134 4.83 -12.19 -6.82
N MET A 135 5.20 -10.92 -6.57
CA MET A 135 6.06 -10.11 -7.46
C MET A 135 7.55 -10.27 -7.12
N ASN A 136 8.44 -9.85 -8.03
CA ASN A 136 9.89 -9.85 -7.80
C ASN A 136 10.29 -8.92 -6.64
N ASP A 137 11.48 -9.16 -6.08
CA ASP A 137 11.99 -8.42 -4.93
C ASP A 137 12.46 -7.01 -5.28
N TYR A 138 11.50 -6.09 -5.34
CA TYR A 138 11.75 -4.66 -5.48
C TYR A 138 11.63 -3.94 -4.14
N THR A 139 12.45 -2.90 -3.94
CA THR A 139 12.37 -2.03 -2.75
C THR A 139 10.98 -1.40 -2.58
N TRP A 140 10.39 -0.88 -3.66
CA TRP A 140 9.05 -0.29 -3.61
C TRP A 140 7.97 -1.31 -3.22
N ARG A 141 8.12 -2.59 -3.60
CA ARG A 141 7.20 -3.67 -3.22
C ARG A 141 7.22 -3.88 -1.70
N ASN A 142 8.42 -3.91 -1.13
CA ASN A 142 8.63 -4.09 0.31
C ASN A 142 8.07 -2.89 1.10
N TYR A 143 8.23 -1.68 0.58
CA TYR A 143 7.59 -0.47 1.12
C TYR A 143 6.07 -0.55 1.07
N MET A 144 5.48 -0.99 -0.05
CA MET A 144 4.03 -1.14 -0.17
C MET A 144 3.45 -2.17 0.80
N ILE A 145 4.10 -3.34 0.93
CA ILE A 145 3.69 -4.38 1.89
C ILE A 145 3.73 -3.82 3.32
N THR A 146 4.83 -3.16 3.68
CA THR A 146 5.02 -2.59 5.02
C THR A 146 4.03 -1.47 5.29
N ALA A 147 3.81 -0.58 4.33
CA ALA A 147 2.86 0.52 4.43
C ALA A 147 1.43 0.02 4.64
N LEU A 148 0.98 -1.01 3.90
CA LEU A 148 -0.35 -1.59 4.10
C LEU A 148 -0.52 -2.21 5.48
N HIS A 149 0.49 -2.95 5.95
CA HIS A 149 0.45 -3.54 7.28
C HIS A 149 0.37 -2.47 8.37
N VAL A 150 1.28 -1.49 8.36
CA VAL A 150 1.30 -0.41 9.35
C VAL A 150 0.02 0.39 9.33
N ALA A 151 -0.44 0.80 8.14
CA ALA A 151 -1.69 1.56 7.99
C ALA A 151 -2.90 0.78 8.50
N TYR A 152 -2.94 -0.54 8.31
CA TYR A 152 -4.01 -1.39 8.83
C TYR A 152 -4.00 -1.44 10.36
N GLN A 153 -2.83 -1.66 10.96
CA GLN A 153 -2.70 -1.67 12.41
C GLN A 153 -3.08 -0.31 13.01
N GLU A 154 -2.72 0.79 12.36
CA GLU A 154 -3.01 2.14 12.83
C GLU A 154 -4.49 2.51 12.71
N VAL A 155 -5.10 2.30 11.53
CA VAL A 155 -6.49 2.70 11.25
C VAL A 155 -7.48 1.86 12.06
N PHE A 156 -7.27 0.54 12.17
CA PHE A 156 -8.19 -0.36 12.86
C PHE A 156 -7.84 -0.57 14.34
N ASN A 157 -6.61 -0.23 14.74
CA ASN A 157 -6.13 -0.17 16.13
C ASN A 157 -6.57 -1.39 16.97
N LYS A 158 -7.40 -1.19 18.00
CA LYS A 158 -7.88 -2.26 18.90
C LYS A 158 -8.64 -3.39 18.19
N ASN A 159 -9.17 -3.14 17.00
CA ASN A 159 -9.89 -4.12 16.18
C ASN A 159 -8.97 -4.78 15.14
N ALA A 160 -7.71 -4.33 15.02
CA ALA A 160 -6.76 -4.88 14.08
C ALA A 160 -6.43 -6.34 14.42
N LEU A 161 -6.66 -7.20 13.44
CA LEU A 161 -6.25 -8.60 13.49
C LEU A 161 -4.75 -8.75 13.28
N LYS A 162 -4.19 -9.76 13.93
CA LYS A 162 -2.79 -10.15 13.73
C LYS A 162 -2.61 -10.85 12.38
N PRO A 163 -1.50 -10.62 11.66
CA PRO A 163 -1.28 -11.19 10.32
C PRO A 163 -1.30 -12.72 10.31
N GLU A 164 -0.89 -13.40 11.38
CA GLU A 164 -0.88 -14.87 11.51
C GLU A 164 -2.28 -15.49 11.46
N ILE A 165 -3.33 -14.68 11.64
CA ILE A 165 -4.72 -15.11 11.50
C ILE A 165 -5.15 -15.11 10.02
N MET A 166 -4.51 -14.29 9.19
CA MET A 166 -4.88 -14.04 7.80
C MET A 166 -4.09 -14.89 6.81
N PHE A 167 -2.82 -15.13 7.10
CA PHE A 167 -2.00 -16.04 6.30
C PHE A 167 -2.41 -17.50 6.52
N ASP A 168 -2.39 -18.27 5.43
CA ASP A 168 -2.72 -19.69 5.47
C ASP A 168 -1.71 -20.44 6.33
N LYS A 169 -2.19 -21.24 7.27
CA LYS A 169 -1.34 -22.07 8.12
C LYS A 169 -0.62 -23.16 7.31
N ASP A 170 -1.15 -23.47 6.13
CA ASP A 170 -0.59 -24.45 5.22
C ASP A 170 0.54 -23.87 4.34
N ASP A 171 0.78 -22.55 4.36
CA ASP A 171 1.93 -21.89 3.73
C ASP A 171 2.72 -20.99 4.71
N PRO A 172 3.48 -21.61 5.65
CA PRO A 172 4.24 -20.86 6.65
C PRO A 172 5.36 -20.01 6.03
N GLN A 173 5.85 -20.36 4.83
CA GLN A 173 6.92 -19.61 4.17
C GLN A 173 6.49 -18.19 3.78
N LEU A 174 5.21 -18.03 3.47
CA LEU A 174 4.65 -16.74 3.06
C LEU A 174 4.55 -15.76 4.24
N LEU A 175 4.18 -16.25 5.42
CA LEU A 175 4.21 -15.48 6.67
C LEU A 175 5.64 -15.09 7.07
N ASP A 176 6.61 -16.01 6.94
CA ASP A 176 8.02 -15.74 7.24
C ASP A 176 8.58 -14.65 6.31
N LYS A 177 8.33 -14.78 5.00
CA LYS A 177 8.72 -13.78 3.99
C LYS A 177 8.10 -12.42 4.29
N PHE A 178 6.80 -12.38 4.62
CA PHE A 178 6.12 -11.16 5.03
C PHE A 178 6.80 -10.53 6.25
N THR A 179 7.00 -11.30 7.32
CA THR A 179 7.60 -10.83 8.57
C THR A 179 9.01 -10.29 8.36
N GLN A 180 9.81 -10.96 7.53
CA GLN A 180 11.15 -10.50 7.16
C GLN A 180 11.10 -9.15 6.42
N ILE A 181 10.17 -8.96 5.49
CA ILE A 181 9.98 -7.71 4.75
C ILE A 181 9.64 -6.57 5.71
N ILE A 182 8.70 -6.78 6.64
CA ILE A 182 8.30 -5.77 7.64
C ILE A 182 9.51 -5.36 8.48
N ASN A 183 10.18 -6.34 9.11
CA ASN A 183 11.30 -6.08 10.01
C ASN A 183 12.45 -5.35 9.31
N ASN A 184 12.80 -5.77 8.09
CA ASN A 184 13.85 -5.13 7.32
C ASN A 184 13.48 -3.70 6.92
N THR A 185 12.24 -3.46 6.53
CA THR A 185 11.79 -2.12 6.12
C THR A 185 11.76 -1.17 7.30
N LEU A 186 11.12 -1.54 8.41
CA LEU A 186 11.00 -0.67 9.59
C LEU A 186 12.37 -0.30 10.17
N LYS A 187 13.29 -1.27 10.23
CA LYS A 187 14.68 -1.05 10.68
C LYS A 187 15.44 -0.05 9.80
N ASN A 188 15.24 -0.10 8.49
CA ASN A 188 15.97 0.76 7.55
C ASN A 188 15.39 2.17 7.47
N GLU A 189 14.08 2.31 7.62
CA GLU A 189 13.40 3.60 7.46
C GLU A 189 13.21 4.37 8.78
N GLY A 190 13.58 3.78 9.91
CA GLY A 190 13.61 4.45 11.22
C GLY A 190 12.25 4.52 11.92
N ALA A 191 11.37 3.56 11.67
CA ALA A 191 10.11 3.37 12.37
C ALA A 191 10.28 2.42 13.57
N GLU A 192 11.18 2.79 14.49
CA GLU A 192 11.29 2.21 15.85
C GLU A 192 10.87 3.25 16.90
#